data_AF-A0A957NVV4-F1
#
_entry.id   AF-A0A957NVV4-F1
#
_cell.length_a   1.000
_cell.length_b   1.000
_cell.length_c   1.000
_cell.angle_alpha   90.00
_cell.angle_beta   90.00
_cell.angle_gamma   90.00
#
_symmetry.space_group_name_H-M   'P 1'
#
loop_
_entity.id
_entity.type
_entity.pdbx_description
1 polymer ?
#
loop_
_entity_poly.entity_id
_entity_poly.type
_entity_poly.pdbx_seq_one_letter_code
_entity_poly.pdbx_strand_id
1 'polypeptide(L)'
;MYPISLYRIVLLILLLILLTGPIQPLQARSEEPLTVAHRAEQEAYTYTLSQSTGSLQAWTAPPSRRIFRDDPLPTDTGSTINVYAAANEFEPFQVVVQARQAQPAQLTMGDFGGGITTELYQVAYVDLVQTSDSLGRTGPYPDPLWLLANGATVDLAAQQNTAFWISVYVPKGTTGGDYSTDVQIGALTLPVRLHVFNFAIPDELHVKSQMNFSHQAILAQYGVQGTGDDYWFYVDKIKQYFIDHRLTPKGPLWSGGLTSGGGAPYIDYDCVTKTLSDPHGIWGFEAPAAKYLDGQGFNDGTGFPSFMAATFRNNDASADQRPGTFCGESRSAGDWYTANNPTSAYNQQWFSYMAAVEKYLDALGYLDRAYYYMANEPQDQAD
;
A
#
# COMPACT_ATOMS: atom_id res chain seq x y z
N MET A 1 -36.81 -4.97 -48.71
CA MET A 1 -37.93 -5.93 -48.52
C MET A 1 -37.36 -7.17 -47.85
N TYR A 2 -37.43 -7.21 -46.52
CA TYR A 2 -37.19 -8.35 -45.63
C TYR A 2 -38.04 -8.07 -44.38
N PRO A 3 -38.99 -8.92 -43.97
CA PRO A 3 -39.87 -8.63 -42.85
C PRO A 3 -39.19 -9.00 -41.53
N ILE A 4 -39.20 -8.05 -40.59
CA ILE A 4 -38.83 -8.28 -39.19
C ILE A 4 -39.92 -9.16 -38.56
N SER A 5 -39.51 -10.29 -37.98
CA SER A 5 -40.37 -11.34 -37.43
C SER A 5 -41.24 -10.85 -36.26
N LEU A 6 -42.53 -11.21 -36.32
CA LEU A 6 -43.60 -10.96 -35.33
C LEU A 6 -43.26 -11.40 -33.89
N TYR A 7 -42.20 -12.20 -33.69
CA TYR A 7 -41.81 -12.75 -32.39
C TYR A 7 -41.30 -11.70 -31.38
N ARG A 8 -40.74 -10.57 -31.83
CA ARG A 8 -40.21 -9.52 -30.93
C ARG A 8 -41.28 -8.59 -30.35
N ILE A 9 -42.46 -8.52 -30.97
CA ILE A 9 -43.56 -7.66 -30.49
C ILE A 9 -44.39 -8.39 -29.42
N VAL A 10 -44.53 -9.71 -29.51
CA VAL A 10 -45.27 -10.51 -28.52
C VAL A 10 -44.54 -10.58 -27.17
N LEU A 11 -43.20 -10.60 -27.17
CA LEU A 11 -42.41 -10.65 -25.93
C LEU A 11 -42.44 -9.32 -25.15
N LEU A 12 -42.55 -8.17 -25.83
CA LEU A 12 -42.66 -6.86 -25.18
C LEU A 12 -44.05 -6.61 -24.57
N ILE A 13 -45.11 -7.18 -25.14
CA ILE A 13 -46.48 -6.99 -24.65
C ILE A 13 -46.79 -7.90 -23.46
N LEU A 14 -46.19 -9.10 -23.38
CA LEU A 14 -46.33 -9.95 -22.18
C LEU A 14 -45.60 -9.39 -20.95
N LEU A 15 -44.55 -8.58 -21.11
CA LEU A 15 -43.86 -7.95 -20.00
C LEU A 15 -44.61 -6.72 -19.43
N LEU A 16 -45.48 -6.10 -20.22
CA LEU A 16 -46.22 -4.89 -19.81
C LEU A 16 -47.54 -5.18 -19.08
N ILE A 17 -48.06 -6.41 -19.13
CA ILE A 17 -49.36 -6.77 -18.52
C ILE A 17 -49.21 -7.34 -17.09
N LEU A 18 -47.99 -7.62 -16.63
CA LEU A 18 -47.72 -8.08 -15.25
C LEU A 18 -47.55 -6.95 -14.21
N LEU A 19 -47.78 -5.68 -14.58
CA LEU A 19 -47.56 -4.52 -13.71
C LEU A 19 -48.85 -3.77 -13.29
N THR A 20 -50.01 -4.44 -13.24
CA THR A 20 -51.28 -3.82 -12.79
C THR A 20 -51.97 -4.57 -11.64
N GLY A 21 -51.18 -5.16 -10.74
CA GLY A 21 -51.67 -5.57 -9.42
C GLY A 21 -51.67 -4.39 -8.44
N PRO A 22 -52.63 -4.30 -7.50
CA PRO A 22 -52.60 -3.25 -6.48
C PRO A 22 -51.29 -3.34 -5.68
N ILE A 23 -50.56 -2.23 -5.61
CA ILE A 23 -49.37 -2.09 -4.77
C ILE A 23 -49.84 -2.24 -3.33
N GLN A 24 -49.58 -3.41 -2.72
CA GLN A 24 -49.66 -3.54 -1.28
C GLN A 24 -48.58 -2.63 -0.69
N PRO A 25 -48.91 -1.72 0.25
CA PRO A 25 -47.88 -0.98 0.95
C PRO A 25 -46.96 -2.01 1.62
N LEU A 26 -45.65 -1.86 1.43
CA LEU A 26 -44.67 -2.59 2.25
C LEU A 26 -45.06 -2.33 3.70
N GLN A 27 -45.56 -3.37 4.38
CA GLN A 27 -45.60 -3.32 5.83
C GLN A 27 -44.16 -3.11 6.28
N ALA A 28 -43.91 -1.98 6.94
CA ALA A 28 -42.68 -1.77 7.67
C ALA A 28 -42.50 -3.03 8.54
N ARG A 29 -41.43 -3.79 8.28
CA ARG A 29 -40.97 -4.78 9.24
C ARG A 29 -40.84 -4.01 10.54
N SER A 30 -41.53 -4.46 11.58
CA SER A 30 -41.26 -4.00 12.93
C SER A 30 -39.77 -4.12 13.14
N GLU A 31 -39.09 -3.00 13.38
CA GLU A 31 -37.75 -3.01 13.95
C GLU A 31 -37.87 -3.81 15.24
N GLU A 32 -37.41 -5.06 15.22
CA GLU A 32 -37.16 -5.75 16.47
C GLU A 32 -36.18 -4.85 17.23
N PRO A 33 -36.51 -4.43 18.46
CA PRO A 33 -35.56 -3.68 19.25
C PRO A 33 -34.31 -4.53 19.37
N LEU A 34 -33.15 -3.95 19.04
CA LEU A 34 -31.83 -4.56 19.23
C LEU A 34 -31.68 -4.94 20.70
N THR A 35 -32.16 -6.13 21.07
CA THR A 35 -32.06 -6.68 22.42
C THR A 35 -30.63 -7.13 22.62
N VAL A 36 -29.85 -6.28 23.28
CA VAL A 36 -28.75 -6.58 24.22
C VAL A 36 -28.12 -7.98 24.03
N ALA A 37 -27.51 -8.23 22.88
CA ALA A 37 -26.60 -9.37 22.65
C ALA A 37 -25.25 -8.92 22.07
N HIS A 38 -25.02 -7.62 21.90
CA HIS A 38 -23.82 -7.09 21.26
C HIS A 38 -22.53 -7.14 22.10
N ARG A 39 -22.59 -7.58 23.38
CA ARG A 39 -21.39 -7.66 24.23
C ARG A 39 -20.59 -8.96 24.08
N ALA A 40 -21.12 -9.96 23.37
CA ALA A 40 -20.47 -11.27 23.27
C ALA A 40 -19.56 -11.45 22.03
N GLU A 41 -19.44 -10.45 21.16
CA GLU A 41 -18.74 -10.59 19.85
C GLU A 41 -17.50 -9.71 19.69
N GLN A 42 -17.03 -9.01 20.74
CA GLN A 42 -15.73 -8.32 20.67
C GLN A 42 -14.66 -9.19 21.29
N GLU A 43 -13.82 -9.77 20.43
CA GLU A 43 -12.58 -10.39 20.86
C GLU A 43 -11.66 -9.32 21.48
N ALA A 44 -11.14 -9.61 22.68
CA ALA A 44 -10.13 -8.76 23.27
C ALA A 44 -8.80 -9.04 22.57
N TYR A 45 -8.12 -8.00 22.07
CA TYR A 45 -6.77 -8.09 21.49
C TYR A 45 -5.68 -7.61 22.45
N THR A 46 -6.05 -7.07 23.61
CA THR A 46 -5.10 -6.56 24.60
C THR A 46 -5.34 -7.22 25.95
N TYR A 47 -4.50 -8.18 26.30
CA TYR A 47 -4.60 -8.96 27.53
C TYR A 47 -3.25 -9.53 27.93
N THR A 48 -3.10 -9.83 29.22
CA THR A 48 -1.97 -10.58 29.77
C THR A 48 -2.16 -12.07 29.51
N LEU A 49 -1.12 -12.74 29.01
CA LEU A 49 -1.13 -14.16 28.69
C LEU A 49 -1.02 -14.98 29.97
N SER A 50 -1.86 -16.01 30.11
CA SER A 50 -1.91 -16.91 31.28
C SER A 50 -0.62 -17.69 31.51
N GLN A 51 0.24 -17.76 30.49
CA GLN A 51 1.57 -18.37 30.54
C GLN A 51 2.61 -17.48 31.25
N SER A 52 2.24 -16.26 31.62
CA SER A 52 3.04 -15.37 32.45
C SER A 52 3.45 -16.05 33.77
N THR A 53 4.66 -15.74 34.23
CA THR A 53 5.26 -16.29 35.45
C THR A 53 5.67 -15.17 36.40
N GLY A 54 6.08 -15.52 37.63
CA GLY A 54 6.57 -14.52 38.59
C GLY A 54 7.83 -13.74 38.17
N SER A 55 8.55 -14.20 37.14
CA SER A 55 9.76 -13.56 36.60
C SER A 55 9.57 -12.89 35.23
N LEU A 56 8.63 -13.38 34.41
CA LEU A 56 8.35 -12.88 33.07
C LEU A 56 6.85 -12.75 32.87
N GLN A 57 6.36 -11.55 32.59
CA GLN A 57 4.98 -11.28 32.21
C GLN A 57 4.90 -11.12 30.70
N ALA A 58 3.98 -11.82 30.04
CA ALA A 58 3.73 -11.67 28.61
C ALA A 58 2.33 -11.13 28.38
N TRP A 59 2.19 -10.26 27.39
CA TRP A 59 0.91 -9.68 26.99
C TRP A 59 0.92 -9.36 25.50
N THR A 60 -0.25 -9.14 24.92
CA THR A 60 -0.41 -8.82 23.50
C THR A 60 -1.24 -7.54 23.33
N ALA A 61 -1.15 -6.94 22.15
CA ALA A 61 -1.89 -5.77 21.72
C ALA A 61 -2.05 -5.82 20.19
N PRO A 62 -3.07 -5.14 19.63
CA PRO A 62 -3.20 -5.07 18.18
C PRO A 62 -2.00 -4.34 17.54
N PRO A 63 -1.65 -4.67 16.28
CA PRO A 63 -0.54 -4.04 15.56
C PRO A 63 -0.64 -2.51 15.43
N SER A 64 -1.85 -1.94 15.52
CA SER A 64 -2.10 -0.51 15.49
C SER A 64 -1.68 0.24 16.76
N ARG A 65 -1.34 -0.49 17.83
CA ARG A 65 -0.88 0.10 19.10
C ARG A 65 0.65 0.12 19.17
N ARG A 66 1.21 1.30 19.45
CA ARG A 66 2.61 1.46 19.86
C ARG A 66 2.79 1.01 21.30
N ILE A 67 3.81 0.19 21.55
CA ILE A 67 4.14 -0.32 22.88
C ILE A 67 5.31 0.47 23.45
N PHE A 68 5.08 1.22 24.51
CA PHE A 68 6.15 1.91 25.21
C PHE A 68 6.74 1.04 26.32
N ARG A 69 8.00 1.31 26.69
CA ARG A 69 8.72 0.59 27.74
C ARG A 69 7.99 0.60 29.08
N ASP A 70 7.21 1.64 29.34
CA ASP A 70 6.48 1.90 30.58
C ASP A 70 4.96 1.68 30.48
N ASP A 71 4.47 1.15 29.34
CA ASP A 71 3.05 0.80 29.22
C ASP A 71 2.66 -0.20 30.33
N PRO A 72 1.51 0.01 31.00
CA PRO A 72 1.06 -0.89 32.05
C PRO A 72 0.66 -2.25 31.47
N LEU A 73 0.79 -3.29 32.30
CA LEU A 73 0.24 -4.61 31.97
C LEU A 73 -1.29 -4.52 31.84
N PRO A 74 -1.89 -5.14 30.81
CA PRO A 74 -3.33 -5.25 30.70
C PRO A 74 -3.95 -5.99 31.89
N THR A 75 -5.15 -5.57 32.32
CA THR A 75 -5.90 -6.24 33.39
C THR A 75 -6.66 -7.48 32.90
N ASP A 76 -7.07 -7.48 31.64
CA ASP A 76 -7.69 -8.62 31.01
C ASP A 76 -6.68 -9.76 30.83
N THR A 77 -7.17 -10.99 30.82
CA THR A 77 -6.34 -12.19 30.68
C THR A 77 -6.82 -13.07 29.54
N GLY A 78 -5.89 -13.75 28.87
CA GLY A 78 -6.15 -14.71 27.80
C GLY A 78 -5.05 -15.76 27.74
N SER A 79 -5.23 -16.82 26.97
CA SER A 79 -4.30 -17.96 26.93
C SER A 79 -3.68 -18.22 25.56
N THR A 80 -4.08 -17.49 24.53
CA THR A 80 -3.72 -17.76 23.14
C THR A 80 -3.76 -16.47 22.37
N ILE A 81 -2.72 -16.17 21.61
CA ILE A 81 -2.68 -15.05 20.67
C ILE A 81 -3.41 -15.49 19.40
N ASN A 82 -4.49 -14.81 19.04
CA ASN A 82 -5.26 -15.11 17.83
C ASN A 82 -4.86 -14.15 16.72
N VAL A 83 -4.64 -14.71 15.53
CA VAL A 83 -4.24 -14.02 14.31
C VAL A 83 -5.19 -14.46 13.21
N TYR A 84 -5.59 -13.54 12.33
CA TYR A 84 -6.58 -13.79 11.30
C TYR A 84 -6.06 -13.26 9.98
N ALA A 85 -5.92 -14.12 8.98
CA ALA A 85 -5.41 -13.74 7.68
C ALA A 85 -6.16 -14.47 6.57
N ALA A 86 -6.24 -13.88 5.40
CA ALA A 86 -6.59 -14.55 4.17
C ALA A 86 -5.35 -15.24 3.58
N ALA A 87 -5.55 -16.14 2.61
CA ALA A 87 -4.42 -16.58 1.80
C ALA A 87 -3.89 -15.41 0.95
N ASN A 88 -2.59 -15.42 0.63
CA ASN A 88 -1.90 -14.34 -0.10
C ASN A 88 -1.86 -12.99 0.66
N GLU A 89 -1.78 -13.04 1.99
CA GLU A 89 -1.75 -11.89 2.89
C GLU A 89 -0.52 -11.94 3.81
N PHE A 90 -0.02 -10.75 4.15
CA PHE A 90 0.89 -10.54 5.27
C PHE A 90 0.07 -10.02 6.45
N GLU A 91 -0.01 -10.78 7.54
CA GLU A 91 -0.70 -10.37 8.76
C GLU A 91 0.28 -10.33 9.94
N PRO A 92 0.48 -9.15 10.56
CA PRO A 92 1.35 -9.04 11.72
C PRO A 92 0.61 -9.26 13.04
N PHE A 93 1.35 -9.68 14.06
CA PHE A 93 0.92 -9.59 15.45
C PHE A 93 2.07 -9.17 16.36
N GLN A 94 1.74 -8.72 17.57
CA GLN A 94 2.74 -8.28 18.55
C GLN A 94 2.69 -9.11 19.83
N VAL A 95 3.87 -9.42 20.35
CA VAL A 95 4.07 -10.07 21.66
C VAL A 95 4.96 -9.18 22.50
N VAL A 96 4.52 -8.86 23.71
CA VAL A 96 5.26 -8.01 24.63
C VAL A 96 5.65 -8.83 25.85
N VAL A 97 6.91 -8.71 26.27
CA VAL A 97 7.41 -9.33 27.50
C VAL A 97 7.95 -8.25 28.44
N GLN A 98 7.58 -8.33 29.71
CA GLN A 98 8.14 -7.53 30.79
C GLN A 98 8.84 -8.46 31.77
N ALA A 99 10.14 -8.26 31.95
CA ALA A 99 10.95 -9.06 32.87
C ALA A 99 11.03 -8.42 34.25
N ARG A 100 10.86 -9.19 35.33
CA ARG A 100 11.00 -8.67 36.71
C ARG A 100 12.45 -8.25 37.03
N GLN A 101 13.40 -8.99 36.49
CA GLN A 101 14.84 -8.71 36.56
C GLN A 101 15.42 -8.80 35.15
N ALA A 102 16.51 -8.05 34.93
CA ALA A 102 17.18 -8.04 33.64
C ALA A 102 17.73 -9.44 33.35
N GLN A 103 17.45 -9.97 32.16
CA GLN A 103 17.86 -11.31 31.75
C GLN A 103 17.87 -11.45 30.23
N PRO A 104 18.76 -12.29 29.66
CA PRO A 104 18.65 -12.67 28.26
C PRO A 104 17.45 -13.61 28.05
N ALA A 105 16.80 -13.49 26.90
CA ALA A 105 15.76 -14.41 26.46
C ALA A 105 15.97 -14.78 24.99
N GLN A 106 15.95 -16.08 24.69
CA GLN A 106 15.92 -16.55 23.32
C GLN A 106 14.49 -16.44 22.78
N LEU A 107 14.33 -15.85 21.59
CA LEU A 107 13.07 -15.77 20.86
C LEU A 107 13.06 -16.85 19.76
N THR A 108 12.07 -17.74 19.81
CA THR A 108 11.83 -18.75 18.76
C THR A 108 10.38 -18.67 18.30
N MET A 109 10.16 -18.77 16.99
CA MET A 109 8.84 -18.94 16.39
C MET A 109 8.75 -20.35 15.80
N GLY A 110 7.74 -21.11 16.21
CA GLY A 110 7.48 -22.43 15.64
C GLY A 110 6.80 -22.34 14.26
N ASP A 111 6.81 -23.44 13.52
CA ASP A 111 6.20 -23.54 12.19
C ASP A 111 4.68 -23.78 12.27
N PHE A 112 3.89 -23.03 11.51
CA PHE A 112 2.46 -23.30 11.32
C PHE A 112 2.20 -24.46 10.35
N GLY A 113 3.19 -24.83 9.53
CA GLY A 113 3.04 -25.74 8.40
C GLY A 113 2.42 -25.07 7.18
N GLY A 114 2.11 -25.86 6.14
CA GLY A 114 1.44 -25.35 4.93
C GLY A 114 2.27 -24.35 4.09
N GLY A 115 3.57 -24.18 4.40
CA GLY A 115 4.43 -23.19 3.76
C GLY A 115 4.25 -21.76 4.29
N ILE A 116 3.47 -21.57 5.36
CA ILE A 116 3.31 -20.29 6.05
C ILE A 116 4.67 -19.88 6.63
N THR A 117 5.12 -18.66 6.32
CA THR A 117 6.41 -18.15 6.78
C THR A 117 6.25 -17.02 7.77
N THR A 118 7.27 -16.80 8.61
CA THR A 118 7.26 -15.76 9.63
C THR A 118 8.57 -14.99 9.64
N GLU A 119 8.49 -13.67 9.73
CA GLU A 119 9.64 -12.79 10.02
C GLU A 119 9.50 -12.19 11.42
N LEU A 120 10.58 -12.23 12.19
CA LEU A 120 10.59 -11.81 13.58
C LEU A 120 11.35 -10.49 13.71
N TYR A 121 10.82 -9.57 14.49
CA TYR A 121 11.46 -8.29 14.73
C TYR A 121 11.42 -7.93 16.22
N GLN A 122 12.49 -7.36 16.73
CA GLN A 122 12.46 -6.58 17.96
C GLN A 122 11.99 -5.16 17.64
N VAL A 123 11.03 -4.65 18.39
CA VAL A 123 10.70 -3.22 18.35
C VAL A 123 11.79 -2.44 19.08
N ALA A 124 12.56 -1.69 18.32
CA ALA A 124 13.62 -0.83 18.80
C ALA A 124 13.06 0.54 19.19
N TYR A 125 13.87 1.34 19.88
CA TYR A 125 13.44 2.63 20.40
C TYR A 125 14.41 3.73 19.99
N VAL A 126 13.86 4.84 19.51
CA VAL A 126 14.60 6.07 19.21
C VAL A 126 14.21 7.12 20.23
N ASP A 127 15.21 7.79 20.82
CA ASP A 127 14.97 8.85 21.80
C ASP A 127 14.54 10.14 21.09
N LEU A 128 13.25 10.45 21.15
CA LEU A 128 12.69 11.67 20.57
C LEU A 128 12.74 12.83 21.57
N VAL A 129 13.34 13.94 21.15
CA VAL A 129 13.45 15.16 21.98
C VAL A 129 12.34 16.18 21.70
N GLN A 130 11.59 16.00 20.62
CA GLN A 130 10.55 16.91 20.17
C GLN A 130 9.37 16.13 19.57
N THR A 131 8.15 16.54 19.89
CA THR A 131 6.93 16.02 19.26
C THR A 131 6.54 16.88 18.06
N SER A 132 5.96 16.26 17.03
CA SER A 132 5.39 16.94 15.86
C SER A 132 4.03 17.56 16.14
N ASP A 133 3.25 16.95 17.04
CA ASP A 133 1.87 17.30 17.36
C ASP A 133 1.46 16.79 18.76
N SER A 134 0.18 16.91 19.09
CA SER A 134 -0.40 16.52 20.38
C SER A 134 -0.57 15.01 20.59
N LEU A 135 -0.43 14.19 19.55
CA LEU A 135 -0.46 12.73 19.62
C LEU A 135 0.94 12.13 19.81
N GLY A 136 2.00 12.94 19.63
CA GLY A 136 3.38 12.54 19.82
C GLY A 136 3.79 12.39 21.30
N ARG A 137 4.91 11.70 21.52
CA ARG A 137 5.52 11.51 22.84
C ARG A 137 7.05 11.66 22.73
N THR A 138 7.67 12.39 23.66
CA THR A 138 9.13 12.45 23.81
C THR A 138 9.68 11.25 24.60
N GLY A 139 10.99 11.03 24.52
CA GLY A 139 11.67 9.89 25.13
C GLY A 139 11.76 8.68 24.18
N PRO A 140 11.96 7.47 24.72
CA PRO A 140 12.17 6.27 23.91
C PRO A 140 10.88 5.91 23.16
N TYR A 141 10.86 6.17 21.86
CA TYR A 141 9.71 6.00 20.99
C TYR A 141 9.85 4.70 20.17
N PRO A 142 8.82 3.82 20.14
CA PRO A 142 8.91 2.49 19.54
C PRO A 142 8.83 2.52 18.02
N ASP A 143 9.98 2.75 17.37
CA ASP A 143 10.21 2.81 15.92
C ASP A 143 11.74 2.92 15.73
N PRO A 144 12.46 1.93 15.15
CA PRO A 144 12.03 0.98 14.11
C PRO A 144 11.82 -0.48 14.53
N LEU A 145 11.45 -1.33 13.57
CA LEU A 145 11.51 -2.80 13.66
C LEU A 145 12.92 -3.30 13.27
N TRP A 146 13.59 -4.04 14.15
CA TRP A 146 14.87 -4.69 13.88
C TRP A 146 14.70 -6.18 13.63
N LEU A 147 15.07 -6.63 12.43
CA LEU A 147 14.96 -8.03 12.02
C LEU A 147 15.81 -8.93 12.92
N LEU A 148 15.22 -10.03 13.36
CA LEU A 148 15.85 -11.07 14.16
C LEU A 148 15.87 -12.39 13.38
N ALA A 149 16.96 -13.14 13.56
CA ALA A 149 16.97 -14.55 13.19
C ALA A 149 16.08 -15.34 14.16
N ASN A 150 15.44 -16.40 13.68
CA ASN A 150 14.74 -17.34 14.55
C ASN A 150 15.76 -18.01 15.49
N GLY A 151 15.51 -17.98 16.80
CA GLY A 151 16.45 -18.41 17.85
C GLY A 151 17.42 -17.33 18.33
N ALA A 152 17.25 -16.06 17.91
CA ALA A 152 18.06 -14.95 18.41
C ALA A 152 17.85 -14.71 19.92
N THR A 153 18.92 -14.30 20.60
CA THR A 153 18.88 -13.90 22.01
C THR A 153 18.73 -12.39 22.10
N VAL A 154 17.78 -11.93 22.91
CA VAL A 154 17.51 -10.52 23.19
C VAL A 154 17.62 -10.27 24.69
N ASP A 155 18.26 -9.16 25.07
CA ASP A 155 18.36 -8.75 26.47
C ASP A 155 17.07 -8.05 26.91
N LEU A 156 16.37 -8.64 27.87
CA LEU A 156 15.19 -8.05 28.50
C LEU A 156 15.64 -7.17 29.66
N ALA A 157 15.24 -5.90 29.65
CA ALA A 157 15.50 -4.97 30.76
C ALA A 157 14.53 -5.22 31.93
N ALA A 158 15.01 -4.99 33.15
CA ALA A 158 14.18 -5.11 34.34
C ALA A 158 13.05 -4.08 34.32
N GLN A 159 11.82 -4.54 34.55
CA GLN A 159 10.60 -3.74 34.69
C GLN A 159 10.29 -2.85 33.47
N GLN A 160 10.73 -3.27 32.28
CA GLN A 160 10.44 -2.59 31.02
C GLN A 160 9.84 -3.57 30.04
N ASN A 161 8.94 -3.06 29.19
CA ASN A 161 8.41 -3.82 28.06
C ASN A 161 9.45 -3.96 26.95
N THR A 162 9.68 -5.19 26.52
CA THR A 162 10.33 -5.52 25.25
C THR A 162 9.27 -6.08 24.31
N ALA A 163 9.02 -5.41 23.19
CA ALA A 163 8.02 -5.82 22.22
C ALA A 163 8.66 -6.51 21.02
N PHE A 164 8.01 -7.56 20.55
CA PHE A 164 8.35 -8.32 19.37
C PHE A 164 7.21 -8.20 18.37
N TRP A 165 7.54 -7.84 17.15
CA TRP A 165 6.61 -7.84 16.02
C TRP A 165 6.89 -9.09 15.19
N ILE A 166 5.87 -9.88 14.89
CA ILE A 166 5.98 -11.05 14.03
C ILE A 166 5.09 -10.82 12.81
N SER A 167 5.68 -10.83 11.62
CA SER A 167 4.97 -10.75 10.34
C SER A 167 4.74 -12.16 9.83
N VAL A 168 3.47 -12.54 9.60
CA VAL A 168 3.09 -13.87 9.07
C VAL A 168 2.71 -13.70 7.61
N TYR A 169 3.36 -14.43 6.70
CA TYR A 169 2.92 -14.54 5.31
C TYR A 169 2.19 -15.85 5.10
N VAL A 170 0.96 -15.77 4.64
CA VAL A 170 0.14 -16.92 4.27
C VAL A 170 0.20 -17.11 2.75
N PRO A 171 0.83 -18.17 2.23
CA PRO A 171 0.96 -18.37 0.79
C PRO A 171 -0.38 -18.44 0.08
N LYS A 172 -0.38 -18.03 -1.18
CA LYS A 172 -1.50 -18.24 -2.09
C LYS A 172 -1.88 -19.72 -2.16
N GLY A 173 -3.18 -20.00 -2.10
CA GLY A 173 -3.69 -21.38 -2.16
C GLY A 173 -3.61 -22.14 -0.83
N THR A 174 -3.15 -21.51 0.26
CA THR A 174 -3.28 -22.08 1.62
C THR A 174 -4.74 -22.45 1.89
N THR A 175 -4.97 -23.64 2.40
CA THR A 175 -6.33 -24.12 2.70
C THR A 175 -6.90 -23.34 3.88
N GLY A 176 -8.14 -22.87 3.78
CA GLY A 176 -8.81 -22.20 4.90
C GLY A 176 -8.97 -23.13 6.11
N GLY A 177 -8.75 -22.60 7.31
CA GLY A 177 -8.80 -23.37 8.56
C GLY A 177 -7.89 -22.80 9.64
N ASP A 178 -7.85 -23.51 10.78
CA ASP A 178 -7.03 -23.12 11.92
C ASP A 178 -5.66 -23.81 11.87
N TYR A 179 -4.62 -23.00 12.03
CA TYR A 179 -3.24 -23.39 12.19
C TYR A 179 -2.78 -22.99 13.60
N SER A 180 -1.85 -23.73 14.19
CA SER A 180 -1.37 -23.44 15.54
C SER A 180 0.11 -23.72 15.66
N THR A 181 0.78 -22.87 16.41
CA THR A 181 2.19 -22.98 16.76
C THR A 181 2.42 -22.23 18.08
N ASP A 182 3.65 -22.18 18.55
CA ASP A 182 4.03 -21.43 19.74
C ASP A 182 5.13 -20.41 19.40
N VAL A 183 5.08 -19.26 20.09
CA VAL A 183 6.23 -18.36 20.25
C VAL A 183 6.89 -18.68 21.58
N GLN A 184 8.17 -19.06 21.57
CA GLN A 184 8.95 -19.25 22.79
C GLN A 184 9.82 -18.02 23.08
N ILE A 185 9.74 -17.51 24.30
CA ILE A 185 10.55 -16.36 24.77
C ILE A 185 11.16 -16.71 26.13
N GLY A 186 12.43 -17.11 26.12
CA GLY A 186 13.09 -17.62 27.32
C GLY A 186 12.36 -18.85 27.86
N ALA A 187 11.79 -18.75 29.07
CA ALA A 187 11.03 -19.82 29.70
C ALA A 187 9.52 -19.81 29.34
N LEU A 188 9.05 -18.80 28.61
CA LEU A 188 7.65 -18.70 28.19
C LEU A 188 7.41 -19.49 26.91
N THR A 189 6.29 -20.20 26.83
CA THR A 189 5.76 -20.80 25.61
C THR A 189 4.36 -20.22 25.40
N LEU A 190 4.18 -19.43 24.34
CA LEU A 190 2.99 -18.63 24.10
C LEU A 190 2.23 -19.19 22.89
N PRO A 191 1.05 -19.80 23.08
CA PRO A 191 0.28 -20.36 21.98
C PRO A 191 -0.20 -19.28 21.02
N VAL A 192 -0.01 -19.53 19.72
CA VAL A 192 -0.51 -18.70 18.64
C VAL A 192 -1.44 -19.53 17.76
N ARG A 193 -2.66 -19.04 17.55
CA ARG A 193 -3.61 -19.60 16.59
C ARG A 193 -3.75 -18.64 15.42
N LEU A 194 -3.50 -19.14 14.22
CA LEU A 194 -3.79 -18.45 12.99
C LEU A 194 -5.05 -19.05 12.36
N HIS A 195 -6.08 -18.24 12.16
CA HIS A 195 -7.20 -18.60 11.31
C HIS A 195 -6.95 -18.10 9.89
N VAL A 196 -6.86 -19.03 8.94
CA VAL A 196 -6.82 -18.71 7.51
C VAL A 196 -8.24 -18.72 6.96
N PHE A 197 -8.72 -17.57 6.49
CA PHE A 197 -10.05 -17.49 5.88
C PHE A 197 -10.13 -18.30 4.59
N ASN A 198 -11.34 -18.76 4.23
CA ASN A 198 -11.57 -19.52 2.99
C ASN A 198 -11.65 -18.62 1.73
N PHE A 199 -10.78 -17.61 1.66
CA PHE A 199 -10.57 -16.77 0.50
C PHE A 199 -9.10 -16.32 0.44
N ALA A 200 -8.68 -15.85 -0.74
CA ALA A 200 -7.37 -15.27 -0.93
C ALA A 200 -7.50 -13.78 -1.30
N ILE A 201 -6.59 -12.95 -0.82
CA ILE A 201 -6.44 -11.60 -1.36
C ILE A 201 -5.94 -11.72 -2.81
N PRO A 202 -6.58 -11.06 -3.80
CA PRO A 202 -6.13 -11.12 -5.19
C PRO A 202 -4.68 -10.67 -5.33
N ASP A 203 -3.96 -11.12 -6.36
CA ASP A 203 -2.61 -10.60 -6.61
C ASP A 203 -2.68 -9.12 -6.98
N GLU A 204 -3.68 -8.74 -7.78
CA GLU A 204 -3.92 -7.37 -8.23
C GLU A 204 -4.23 -6.39 -7.08
N LEU A 205 -3.56 -5.25 -7.09
CA LEU A 205 -3.82 -4.14 -6.17
C LEU A 205 -5.00 -3.31 -6.69
N HIS A 206 -6.13 -3.39 -5.99
CA HIS A 206 -7.34 -2.66 -6.37
C HIS A 206 -7.42 -1.25 -5.75
N VAL A 207 -6.69 -1.02 -4.66
CA VAL A 207 -6.55 0.31 -4.04
C VAL A 207 -5.38 1.03 -4.70
N LYS A 208 -5.70 1.99 -5.58
CA LYS A 208 -4.69 2.88 -6.16
C LYS A 208 -4.11 3.76 -5.04
N SER A 209 -2.80 3.65 -4.81
CA SER A 209 -2.06 4.43 -3.81
C SER A 209 -0.85 5.11 -4.45
N GLN A 210 -0.23 6.03 -3.73
CA GLN A 210 1.04 6.64 -4.13
C GLN A 210 1.87 6.92 -2.89
N MET A 211 2.88 6.08 -2.64
CA MET A 211 3.71 6.16 -1.46
C MET A 211 5.06 6.81 -1.78
N ASN A 212 5.34 7.93 -1.11
CA ASN A 212 6.61 8.62 -1.22
C ASN A 212 7.69 7.90 -0.42
N PHE A 213 8.89 7.82 -0.99
CA PHE A 213 10.11 7.44 -0.30
C PHE A 213 11.32 8.00 -1.06
N SER A 214 12.48 8.00 -0.40
CA SER A 214 13.74 8.44 -1.02
C SER A 214 14.58 7.25 -1.45
N HIS A 215 14.57 6.94 -2.74
CA HIS A 215 15.46 5.94 -3.33
C HIS A 215 16.93 6.28 -3.02
N GLN A 216 17.29 7.54 -3.17
CA GLN A 216 18.66 8.03 -2.98
C GLN A 216 19.11 7.86 -1.52
N ALA A 217 18.24 8.10 -0.55
CA ALA A 217 18.58 7.90 0.86
C ALA A 217 18.84 6.41 1.16
N ILE A 218 18.03 5.51 0.62
CA ILE A 218 18.21 4.07 0.79
C ILE A 218 19.54 3.64 0.16
N LEU A 219 19.79 3.98 -1.11
CA LEU A 219 21.03 3.59 -1.79
C LEU A 219 22.28 4.18 -1.10
N ALA A 220 22.21 5.44 -0.64
CA ALA A 220 23.30 6.06 0.10
C ALA A 220 23.57 5.35 1.43
N GLN A 221 22.52 4.95 2.17
CA GLN A 221 22.65 4.21 3.43
C GLN A 221 23.38 2.87 3.24
N TYR A 222 23.16 2.21 2.11
CA TYR A 222 23.82 0.93 1.78
C TYR A 222 25.08 1.08 0.92
N GLY A 223 25.53 2.31 0.65
CA GLY A 223 26.73 2.58 -0.16
C GLY A 223 26.61 2.15 -1.63
N VAL A 224 25.39 2.03 -2.14
CA VAL A 224 25.12 1.61 -3.53
C VAL A 224 25.24 2.83 -4.45
N GLN A 225 26.08 2.72 -5.48
CA GLN A 225 26.37 3.80 -6.41
C GLN A 225 26.17 3.35 -7.86
N GLY A 226 26.01 4.33 -8.76
CA GLY A 226 25.89 4.09 -10.18
C GLY A 226 24.61 3.33 -10.55
N THR A 227 24.70 2.52 -11.61
CA THR A 227 23.54 1.90 -12.27
C THR A 227 23.81 0.44 -12.66
N GLY A 228 24.71 -0.23 -11.93
CA GLY A 228 25.06 -1.65 -12.13
C GLY A 228 24.08 -2.62 -11.47
N ASP A 229 24.48 -3.89 -11.35
CA ASP A 229 23.59 -4.96 -10.86
C ASP A 229 23.07 -4.70 -9.44
N ASP A 230 23.93 -4.20 -8.53
CA ASP A 230 23.51 -3.84 -7.17
C ASP A 230 22.42 -2.77 -7.19
N TYR A 231 22.54 -1.75 -8.04
CA TYR A 231 21.53 -0.71 -8.18
C TYR A 231 20.16 -1.31 -8.52
N TRP A 232 20.10 -2.16 -9.53
CA TRP A 232 18.87 -2.78 -9.98
C TRP A 232 18.32 -3.81 -9.00
N PHE A 233 19.21 -4.52 -8.28
CA PHE A 233 18.81 -5.37 -7.16
C PHE A 233 18.03 -4.57 -6.11
N TYR A 234 18.54 -3.41 -5.68
CA TYR A 234 17.83 -2.57 -4.70
C TYR A 234 16.54 -1.98 -5.27
N VAL A 235 16.52 -1.51 -6.52
CA VAL A 235 15.29 -1.02 -7.18
C VAL A 235 14.20 -2.08 -7.19
N ASP A 236 14.55 -3.31 -7.58
CA ASP A 236 13.60 -4.43 -7.61
C ASP A 236 13.15 -4.83 -6.20
N LYS A 237 14.06 -4.90 -5.23
CA LYS A 237 13.71 -5.24 -3.84
C LYS A 237 12.80 -4.22 -3.19
N ILE A 238 13.02 -2.93 -3.45
CA ILE A 238 12.14 -1.89 -2.94
C ILE A 238 10.74 -2.03 -3.55
N LYS A 239 10.64 -2.21 -4.88
CA LYS A 239 9.35 -2.39 -5.54
C LYS A 239 8.65 -3.68 -5.10
N GLN A 240 9.39 -4.76 -4.90
CA GLN A 240 8.86 -6.00 -4.35
C GLN A 240 8.29 -5.76 -2.95
N TYR A 241 8.99 -5.04 -2.09
CA TYR A 241 8.48 -4.67 -0.77
C TYR A 241 7.16 -3.89 -0.86
N PHE A 242 7.06 -2.88 -1.74
CA PHE A 242 5.82 -2.13 -1.93
C PHE A 242 4.67 -3.03 -2.38
N ILE A 243 4.88 -3.90 -3.38
CA ILE A 243 3.80 -4.73 -3.91
C ILE A 243 3.39 -5.86 -2.94
N ASP A 244 4.34 -6.44 -2.20
CA ASP A 244 4.08 -7.42 -1.12
C ASP A 244 3.13 -6.84 -0.06
N HIS A 245 3.27 -5.54 0.24
CA HIS A 245 2.45 -4.82 1.22
C HIS A 245 1.27 -4.07 0.58
N ARG A 246 0.94 -4.36 -0.67
CA ARG A 246 -0.20 -3.80 -1.42
C ARG A 246 -0.16 -2.28 -1.57
N LEU A 247 1.05 -1.72 -1.64
CA LEU A 247 1.33 -0.31 -1.82
C LEU A 247 1.88 -0.05 -3.23
N THR A 248 1.59 1.12 -3.78
CA THR A 248 2.21 1.58 -5.04
C THR A 248 3.22 2.69 -4.74
N PRO A 249 4.50 2.54 -5.12
CA PRO A 249 5.50 3.59 -4.92
C PRO A 249 5.19 4.80 -5.81
N LYS A 250 5.64 6.01 -5.43
CA LYS A 250 5.49 7.21 -6.28
C LYS A 250 6.12 7.06 -7.67
N GLY A 251 7.20 6.30 -7.77
CA GLY A 251 7.88 6.04 -9.04
C GLY A 251 7.94 4.55 -9.39
N PRO A 252 6.82 3.90 -9.79
CA PRO A 252 6.85 2.50 -10.23
C PRO A 252 7.79 2.29 -11.43
N LEU A 253 7.93 3.33 -12.26
CA LEU A 253 8.76 3.34 -13.47
C LEU A 253 10.20 3.78 -13.21
N TRP A 254 10.54 4.24 -12.01
CA TRP A 254 11.91 4.69 -11.71
C TRP A 254 12.92 3.56 -12.00
N SER A 255 14.03 3.81 -12.70
CA SER A 255 14.59 5.12 -13.08
C SER A 255 14.24 5.65 -14.46
N GLY A 256 13.36 4.96 -15.17
CA GLY A 256 12.77 5.47 -16.38
C GLY A 256 11.57 6.38 -16.09
N GLY A 257 10.80 6.66 -17.14
CA GLY A 257 9.62 7.50 -17.07
C GLY A 257 9.07 7.85 -18.44
N LEU A 258 7.87 8.42 -18.45
CA LEU A 258 7.24 8.96 -19.67
C LEU A 258 7.53 10.45 -19.83
N THR A 259 7.43 11.19 -18.73
CA THR A 259 7.58 12.64 -18.68
C THR A 259 8.49 13.06 -17.53
N SER A 260 8.92 14.31 -17.58
CA SER A 260 9.69 15.00 -16.55
C SER A 260 8.87 16.13 -15.92
N GLY A 261 9.52 16.99 -15.13
CA GLY A 261 8.84 18.08 -14.40
C GLY A 261 8.00 18.97 -15.31
N GLY A 262 6.76 19.22 -14.91
CA GLY A 262 5.79 19.98 -15.72
C GLY A 262 5.16 19.20 -16.87
N GLY A 263 5.33 17.88 -16.90
CA GLY A 263 4.82 16.99 -17.94
C GLY A 263 5.62 17.04 -19.24
N ALA A 264 6.79 17.67 -19.27
CA ALA A 264 7.65 17.71 -20.45
C ALA A 264 8.05 16.29 -20.89
N PRO A 265 8.22 16.02 -22.19
CA PRO A 265 8.61 14.70 -22.67
C PRO A 265 9.94 14.29 -22.05
N TYR A 266 9.99 13.08 -21.52
CA TYR A 266 11.23 12.43 -21.07
C TYR A 266 11.71 11.41 -22.10
N ILE A 267 10.78 10.71 -22.75
CA ILE A 267 11.03 9.99 -24.01
C ILE A 267 10.93 10.95 -25.21
N ASP A 268 11.33 10.48 -26.40
CA ASP A 268 11.36 11.33 -27.60
C ASP A 268 9.96 11.73 -28.05
N TYR A 269 9.77 13.04 -28.28
CA TYR A 269 8.58 13.60 -28.94
C TYR A 269 8.98 14.44 -30.14
N ASP A 270 8.47 14.08 -31.31
CA ASP A 270 8.68 14.82 -32.55
C ASP A 270 7.63 15.93 -32.71
N CYS A 271 8.07 17.18 -32.60
CA CYS A 271 7.23 18.36 -32.72
C CYS A 271 6.64 18.59 -34.12
N VAL A 272 7.14 17.94 -35.17
CA VAL A 272 6.61 18.04 -36.54
C VAL A 272 5.56 16.96 -36.75
N THR A 273 5.92 15.69 -36.50
CA THR A 273 5.04 14.54 -36.76
C THR A 273 4.03 14.29 -35.64
N LYS A 274 4.23 14.88 -34.46
CA LYS A 274 3.38 14.74 -33.26
C LYS A 274 3.35 13.32 -32.71
N THR A 275 4.48 12.61 -32.79
CA THR A 275 4.58 11.23 -32.34
C THR A 275 5.59 11.07 -31.21
N LEU A 276 5.31 10.12 -30.31
CA LEU A 276 6.22 9.68 -29.26
C LEU A 276 6.97 8.41 -29.70
N SER A 277 8.21 8.27 -29.25
CA SER A 277 9.00 7.05 -29.37
C SER A 277 9.91 6.87 -28.16
N ASP A 278 10.19 5.64 -27.77
CA ASP A 278 11.07 5.33 -26.65
C ASP A 278 12.37 4.63 -27.10
N PRO A 279 13.45 5.39 -27.36
CA PRO A 279 14.74 4.81 -27.71
C PRO A 279 15.60 4.45 -26.47
N HIS A 280 15.09 4.61 -25.25
CA HIS A 280 15.90 4.59 -24.03
C HIS A 280 15.89 3.24 -23.31
N GLY A 281 15.12 2.26 -23.78
CA GLY A 281 15.09 0.91 -23.22
C GLY A 281 14.73 0.93 -21.73
N ILE A 282 15.56 0.33 -20.87
CA ILE A 282 15.33 0.29 -19.41
C ILE A 282 15.36 1.67 -18.74
N TRP A 283 15.86 2.69 -19.44
CA TRP A 283 15.87 4.08 -18.99
C TRP A 283 14.67 4.85 -19.53
N GLY A 284 13.81 4.25 -20.35
CA GLY A 284 12.65 4.89 -20.99
C GLY A 284 11.34 4.65 -20.25
N PHE A 285 10.26 4.46 -21.01
CA PHE A 285 8.93 4.15 -20.52
C PHE A 285 8.56 2.68 -20.74
N GLU A 286 8.73 2.16 -21.95
CA GLU A 286 8.13 0.89 -22.39
C GLU A 286 8.69 -0.30 -21.61
N ALA A 287 10.01 -0.40 -21.48
CA ALA A 287 10.62 -1.53 -20.77
C ALA A 287 10.33 -1.50 -19.25
N PRO A 288 10.43 -0.35 -18.54
CA PRO A 288 9.96 -0.25 -17.16
C PRO A 288 8.46 -0.49 -17.00
N ALA A 289 7.62 -0.09 -17.96
CA ALA A 289 6.19 -0.33 -17.92
C ALA A 289 5.87 -1.83 -18.06
N ALA A 290 6.48 -2.49 -19.04
CA ALA A 290 6.35 -3.94 -19.21
C ALA A 290 6.78 -4.70 -17.94
N LYS A 291 7.91 -4.33 -17.32
CA LYS A 291 8.36 -4.98 -16.09
C LYS A 291 7.47 -4.66 -14.89
N TYR A 292 7.27 -3.38 -14.58
CA TYR A 292 6.72 -2.96 -13.29
C TYR A 292 5.22 -2.70 -13.32
N LEU A 293 4.62 -2.39 -14.46
CA LEU A 293 3.17 -2.25 -14.58
C LEU A 293 2.51 -3.56 -15.01
N ASP A 294 3.13 -4.36 -15.88
CA ASP A 294 2.57 -5.65 -16.31
C ASP A 294 3.15 -6.86 -15.55
N GLY A 295 4.17 -6.65 -14.72
CA GLY A 295 4.82 -7.73 -13.99
C GLY A 295 5.66 -8.67 -14.87
N GLN A 296 6.12 -8.25 -16.05
CA GLN A 296 6.97 -9.11 -16.88
C GLN A 296 8.30 -9.39 -16.18
N GLY A 297 8.47 -10.64 -15.72
CA GLY A 297 9.62 -11.03 -14.91
C GLY A 297 9.65 -10.36 -13.53
N PHE A 298 8.51 -9.86 -13.04
CA PHE A 298 8.38 -9.18 -11.75
C PHE A 298 7.02 -9.50 -11.10
N ASN A 299 7.01 -9.83 -9.81
CA ASN A 299 5.80 -10.09 -9.02
C ASN A 299 4.77 -11.00 -9.73
N ASP A 300 5.24 -12.13 -10.24
CA ASP A 300 4.43 -13.18 -10.88
C ASP A 300 3.41 -12.67 -11.93
N GLY A 301 3.76 -11.61 -12.66
CA GLY A 301 2.93 -11.10 -13.77
C GLY A 301 1.82 -10.13 -13.37
N THR A 302 1.83 -9.59 -12.15
CA THR A 302 0.78 -8.66 -11.69
C THR A 302 1.11 -7.19 -11.96
N GLY A 303 2.31 -6.75 -11.56
CA GLY A 303 2.72 -5.35 -11.65
C GLY A 303 1.87 -4.36 -10.82
N PHE A 304 2.18 -3.06 -10.94
CA PHE A 304 1.50 -1.99 -10.23
C PHE A 304 0.26 -1.47 -11.00
N PRO A 305 -0.83 -1.12 -10.29
CA PRO A 305 -2.12 -0.78 -10.90
C PRO A 305 -2.18 0.64 -11.46
N SER A 306 -1.23 1.50 -11.10
CA SER A 306 -1.23 2.90 -11.50
C SER A 306 0.17 3.51 -11.52
N PHE A 307 0.34 4.55 -12.33
CA PHE A 307 1.57 5.34 -12.38
C PHE A 307 1.29 6.80 -12.73
N MET A 308 2.18 7.69 -12.29
CA MET A 308 2.13 9.10 -12.63
C MET A 308 2.66 9.31 -14.05
N ALA A 309 1.77 9.61 -14.99
CA ALA A 309 2.15 9.90 -16.38
C ALA A 309 2.67 11.33 -16.55
N ALA A 310 2.19 12.28 -15.74
CA ALA A 310 2.65 13.66 -15.73
C ALA A 310 2.58 14.26 -14.32
N THR A 311 3.46 15.22 -14.04
CA THR A 311 3.54 15.94 -12.77
C THR A 311 3.71 17.43 -12.99
N PHE A 312 3.27 18.22 -12.03
CA PHE A 312 3.54 19.66 -11.93
C PHE A 312 5.06 19.94 -11.82
N ARG A 313 5.45 21.21 -12.01
CA ARG A 313 6.86 21.66 -11.95
C ARG A 313 7.17 22.50 -10.71
N ASN A 314 6.19 23.26 -10.23
CA ASN A 314 6.30 24.18 -9.10
C ASN A 314 5.20 23.88 -8.07
N ASN A 315 5.55 23.95 -6.79
CA ASN A 315 4.59 23.81 -5.68
C ASN A 315 3.57 24.96 -5.62
N ASP A 316 3.86 26.12 -6.22
CA ASP A 316 2.88 27.19 -6.42
C ASP A 316 1.84 26.73 -7.46
N ALA A 317 0.65 26.37 -6.99
CA ALA A 317 -0.46 25.92 -7.84
C ALA A 317 -1.00 27.02 -8.77
N SER A 318 -0.77 28.30 -8.46
CA SER A 318 -1.18 29.43 -9.32
C SER A 318 -0.28 29.60 -10.55
N ALA A 319 0.94 29.06 -10.48
CA ALA A 319 1.91 29.15 -11.55
C ALA A 319 1.57 28.20 -12.71
N ASP A 320 1.92 28.61 -13.93
CA ASP A 320 1.84 27.74 -15.09
C ASP A 320 2.89 26.62 -15.00
N GLN A 321 2.40 25.40 -14.80
CA GLN A 321 3.20 24.21 -14.53
C GLN A 321 3.96 23.68 -15.76
N ARG A 322 3.56 24.12 -16.96
CA ARG A 322 4.15 23.66 -18.22
C ARG A 322 5.59 24.18 -18.42
N PRO A 323 6.33 23.69 -19.41
CA PRO A 323 7.67 24.20 -19.73
C PRO A 323 7.64 25.65 -20.24
N GLY A 324 8.67 26.43 -19.93
CA GLY A 324 8.79 27.81 -20.42
C GLY A 324 8.97 27.93 -21.94
N THR A 325 9.48 26.87 -22.57
CA THR A 325 9.62 26.74 -24.03
C THR A 325 9.21 25.32 -24.42
N PHE A 326 8.48 25.16 -25.52
CA PHE A 326 8.06 23.86 -26.04
C PHE A 326 7.94 23.89 -27.57
N CYS A 327 8.55 22.93 -28.26
CA CYS A 327 8.55 22.85 -29.72
C CYS A 327 8.98 24.14 -30.45
N GLY A 328 9.96 24.86 -29.91
CA GLY A 328 10.44 26.12 -30.46
C GLY A 328 9.60 27.35 -30.09
N GLU A 329 8.45 27.17 -29.44
CA GLU A 329 7.58 28.26 -28.99
C GLU A 329 7.89 28.63 -27.54
N SER A 330 8.00 29.93 -27.25
CA SER A 330 8.14 30.42 -25.88
C SER A 330 6.77 30.70 -25.26
N ARG A 331 6.58 30.22 -24.03
CA ARG A 331 5.38 30.47 -23.24
C ARG A 331 5.35 31.91 -22.72
N SER A 332 4.18 32.51 -22.75
CA SER A 332 3.87 33.86 -22.30
C SER A 332 2.68 33.85 -21.33
N ALA A 333 2.41 34.99 -20.68
CA ALA A 333 1.21 35.16 -19.86
C ALA A 333 -0.09 34.98 -20.67
N GLY A 334 -0.04 35.22 -21.98
CA GLY A 334 -1.17 35.01 -22.89
C GLY A 334 -1.52 33.55 -23.13
N ASP A 335 -0.65 32.61 -22.76
CA ASP A 335 -0.88 31.16 -22.92
C ASP A 335 -1.57 30.55 -21.70
N TRP A 336 -1.62 31.27 -20.58
CA TRP A 336 -2.15 30.76 -19.33
C TRP A 336 -3.68 30.72 -19.32
N TYR A 337 -4.27 29.92 -18.42
CA TYR A 337 -5.72 29.67 -18.42
C TYR A 337 -6.54 30.97 -18.29
N THR A 338 -6.02 31.98 -17.58
CA THR A 338 -6.69 33.27 -17.37
C THR A 338 -6.79 34.11 -18.65
N ALA A 339 -5.86 33.94 -19.59
CA ALA A 339 -5.88 34.64 -20.88
C ALA A 339 -6.82 33.98 -21.89
N ASN A 340 -7.25 32.74 -21.64
CA ASN A 340 -8.19 31.97 -22.47
C ASN A 340 -7.83 32.00 -23.98
N ASN A 341 -6.57 31.75 -24.31
CA ASN A 341 -6.08 31.76 -25.69
C ASN A 341 -5.62 30.36 -26.14
N PRO A 342 -6.53 29.39 -26.35
CA PRO A 342 -6.17 28.04 -26.76
C PRO A 342 -5.50 27.98 -28.15
N THR A 343 -5.58 29.07 -28.94
CA THR A 343 -5.06 29.14 -30.31
C THR A 343 -3.66 29.70 -30.42
N SER A 344 -3.01 30.09 -29.33
CA SER A 344 -1.61 30.52 -29.40
C SER A 344 -0.71 29.40 -29.94
N ALA A 345 0.41 29.77 -30.56
CA ALA A 345 1.35 28.79 -31.13
C ALA A 345 1.83 27.80 -30.05
N TYR A 346 2.18 28.28 -28.87
CA TYR A 346 2.55 27.45 -27.73
C TYR A 346 1.42 26.49 -27.31
N ASN A 347 0.19 26.97 -27.13
CA ASN A 347 -0.93 26.12 -26.69
C ASN A 347 -1.27 25.03 -27.73
N GLN A 348 -1.26 25.36 -29.02
CA GLN A 348 -1.48 24.36 -30.07
C GLN A 348 -0.42 23.25 -30.05
N GLN A 349 0.86 23.61 -29.84
CA GLN A 349 1.95 22.63 -29.70
C GLN A 349 1.75 21.76 -28.47
N TRP A 350 1.44 22.36 -27.32
CA TRP A 350 1.24 21.65 -26.06
C TRP A 350 0.04 20.71 -26.10
N PHE A 351 -1.10 21.15 -26.64
CA PHE A 351 -2.29 20.30 -26.77
C PHE A 351 -2.07 19.13 -27.72
N SER A 352 -1.34 19.35 -28.83
CA SER A 352 -0.95 18.26 -29.74
C SER A 352 -0.09 17.21 -29.02
N TYR A 353 0.82 17.66 -28.15
CA TYR A 353 1.65 16.77 -27.35
C TYR A 353 0.83 15.97 -26.33
N MET A 354 -0.08 16.62 -25.59
CA MET A 354 -0.94 15.91 -24.64
C MET A 354 -1.83 14.86 -25.32
N ALA A 355 -2.38 15.18 -26.50
CA ALA A 355 -3.12 14.21 -27.31
C ALA A 355 -2.23 13.06 -27.81
N ALA A 356 -0.96 13.34 -28.13
CA ALA A 356 0.01 12.31 -28.49
C ALA A 356 0.33 11.39 -27.31
N VAL A 357 0.48 11.94 -26.09
CA VAL A 357 0.68 11.16 -24.85
C VAL A 357 -0.51 10.25 -24.59
N GLU A 358 -1.74 10.77 -24.67
CA GLU A 358 -2.97 9.97 -24.51
C GLU A 358 -2.99 8.81 -25.51
N LYS A 359 -2.80 9.11 -26.80
CA LYS A 359 -2.79 8.10 -27.87
C LYS A 359 -1.68 7.06 -27.69
N TYR A 360 -0.50 7.48 -27.27
CA TYR A 360 0.64 6.59 -27.05
C TYR A 360 0.36 5.62 -25.89
N LEU A 361 -0.19 6.12 -24.77
CA LEU A 361 -0.60 5.30 -23.64
C LEU A 361 -1.76 4.35 -23.98
N ASP A 362 -2.75 4.81 -24.75
CA ASP A 362 -3.86 4.00 -25.22
C ASP A 362 -3.37 2.85 -26.12
N ALA A 363 -2.49 3.16 -27.08
CA ALA A 363 -1.91 2.16 -27.98
C ALA A 363 -1.10 1.09 -27.24
N LEU A 364 -0.51 1.42 -26.09
CA LEU A 364 0.23 0.49 -25.22
C LEU A 364 -0.65 -0.17 -24.14
N GLY A 365 -1.91 0.24 -23.99
CA GLY A 365 -2.83 -0.31 -22.97
C GLY A 365 -2.61 0.23 -21.55
N TYR A 366 -1.91 1.36 -21.38
CA TYR A 366 -1.60 1.94 -20.07
C TYR A 366 -2.44 3.17 -19.70
N LEU A 367 -3.30 3.66 -20.60
CA LEU A 367 -4.06 4.89 -20.37
C LEU A 367 -4.91 4.84 -19.08
N ASP A 368 -5.61 3.74 -18.81
CA ASP A 368 -6.45 3.59 -17.59
C ASP A 368 -5.65 3.48 -16.28
N ARG A 369 -4.34 3.20 -16.39
CA ARG A 369 -3.41 3.13 -15.25
C ARG A 369 -2.72 4.48 -15.00
N ALA A 370 -2.75 5.39 -15.97
CA ALA A 370 -2.11 6.70 -15.89
C ALA A 370 -2.92 7.69 -15.04
N TYR A 371 -2.21 8.54 -14.29
CA TYR A 371 -2.79 9.76 -13.72
C TYR A 371 -1.88 10.97 -13.94
N TYR A 372 -2.48 12.16 -13.97
CA TYR A 372 -1.77 13.43 -14.00
C TYR A 372 -1.86 14.09 -12.62
N TYR A 373 -0.72 14.20 -11.94
CA TYR A 373 -0.61 15.01 -10.74
C TYR A 373 -0.45 16.50 -11.11
N MET A 374 -1.57 17.21 -11.24
CA MET A 374 -1.63 18.55 -11.85
C MET A 374 -1.08 19.69 -10.99
N ALA A 375 -1.21 19.63 -9.67
CA ALA A 375 -0.73 20.66 -8.74
C ALA A 375 -0.54 20.06 -7.34
N ASN A 376 0.40 20.62 -6.58
CA ASN A 376 0.51 20.36 -5.15
C ASN A 376 -0.42 21.32 -4.40
N GLU A 377 -1.22 20.81 -3.46
CA GLU A 377 -2.07 21.61 -2.56
C GLU A 377 -2.80 22.76 -3.29
N PRO A 378 -3.71 22.45 -4.23
CA PRO A 378 -4.43 23.49 -4.97
C PRO A 378 -5.16 24.41 -3.99
N GLN A 379 -4.72 25.66 -3.97
CA GLN A 379 -5.30 26.75 -3.19
C GLN A 379 -6.44 27.41 -3.96
N ASP A 380 -7.39 28.04 -3.26
CA ASP A 380 -8.31 28.95 -3.92
C ASP A 380 -7.68 30.34 -4.13
N GLN A 381 -8.47 31.35 -4.52
CA GLN A 381 -7.94 32.71 -4.71
C GLN A 381 -7.82 33.52 -3.40
N ALA A 382 -8.38 33.00 -2.31
CA ALA A 382 -8.43 33.65 -1.00
C ALA A 382 -7.31 33.18 -0.07
N ASP A 383 -6.79 31.98 -0.30
CA ASP A 383 -5.52 31.45 0.23
C ASP A 383 -4.29 32.14 -0.40
#